data_AF-A0A7S2M2Z1-F1
#
_entry.id   AF-A0A7S2M2Z1-F1
#
_cell.length_a   1.000
_cell.length_b   1.000
_cell.length_c   1.000
_cell.angle_alpha   90.00
_cell.angle_beta   90.00
_cell.angle_gamma   90.00
#
_symmetry.space_group_name_H-M   'P 1'
#
loop_
_entity.id
_entity.type
_entity.pdbx_description
1 polymer ?
#
loop_
_entity_poly.entity_id
_entity_poly.type
_entity_poly.pdbx_seq_one_letter_code
_entity_poly.pdbx_strand_id
1 'polypeptide(L)'
;LRDGHGRIFLDVNPKAFRAIVDYLNELVISAEDEQPDPPCDGGGELKYFGLNYYFSESNIIRKSSSFNTIHQWLKEDGSEGDLKLIYRSSRDGLSHEIFHDKCDDKGRTLVVFETDDGCVVGGYSNTPWQSSGGYLTANKA
;
A
#
# COMPACT_ATOMS: atom_id res chain seq x y z
N LEU A 1 -1.40 11.59 -28.19
CA LEU A 1 -0.64 11.74 -29.45
C LEU A 1 -0.64 10.39 -30.18
N ARG A 2 -0.97 10.37 -31.48
CA ARG A 2 -0.83 9.20 -32.35
C ARG A 2 -0.12 9.64 -33.62
N ASP A 3 0.69 8.77 -34.21
CA ASP A 3 1.32 9.06 -35.50
C ASP A 3 0.30 8.98 -36.66
N GLY A 4 0.75 9.27 -37.89
CA GLY A 4 -0.09 9.21 -39.10
C GLY A 4 -0.70 7.83 -39.42
N HIS A 5 -0.31 6.79 -38.66
CA HIS A 5 -0.85 5.43 -38.76
C HIS A 5 -1.66 5.03 -37.51
N GLY A 6 -1.95 5.97 -36.60
CA GLY A 6 -2.72 5.69 -35.39
C GLY A 6 -1.93 4.99 -34.28
N ARG A 7 -0.62 4.80 -34.43
CA ARG A 7 0.24 4.17 -33.43
C ARG A 7 0.61 5.15 -32.34
N ILE A 8 0.94 4.63 -31.17
CA ILE A 8 1.39 5.41 -30.01
C ILE A 8 2.85 5.02 -29.77
N PHE A 9 3.73 6.00 -29.60
CA PHE A 9 5.10 5.77 -29.17
C PHE A 9 5.18 5.99 -27.67
N LEU A 10 5.68 4.99 -26.94
CA LEU A 10 5.90 5.03 -25.51
C LEU A 10 7.39 4.82 -25.25
N ASP A 11 8.06 5.83 -24.69
CA ASP A 11 9.46 5.76 -24.31
C ASP A 11 9.58 5.19 -22.89
N VAL A 12 9.34 3.89 -22.76
CA VAL A 12 9.35 3.14 -21.50
C VAL A 12 10.33 1.97 -21.59
N ASN A 13 10.76 1.44 -20.45
CA ASN A 13 11.62 0.27 -20.40
C ASN A 13 10.89 -0.95 -21.00
N PRO A 14 11.43 -1.59 -22.06
CA PRO A 14 10.72 -2.67 -22.74
C PRO A 14 10.53 -3.92 -21.87
N LYS A 15 11.40 -4.17 -20.88
CA LYS A 15 11.28 -5.31 -19.96
C LYS A 15 10.16 -5.10 -18.96
N ALA A 16 10.12 -3.93 -18.33
CA ALA A 16 9.08 -3.61 -17.37
C ALA A 16 7.71 -3.43 -18.07
N PHE A 17 7.66 -2.82 -19.26
CA PHE A 17 6.44 -2.78 -20.07
C PHE A 17 5.91 -4.16 -20.43
N ARG A 18 6.78 -5.11 -20.83
CA ARG A 18 6.37 -6.51 -21.08
C ARG A 18 5.74 -7.12 -19.83
N ALA A 19 6.39 -6.99 -18.68
CA ALA A 19 5.87 -7.52 -17.42
C ALA A 19 4.49 -6.92 -17.05
N ILE A 20 4.27 -5.63 -17.32
CA ILE A 20 2.98 -4.97 -17.11
C ILE A 20 1.90 -5.53 -18.04
N VAL A 21 2.21 -5.72 -19.32
CA VAL A 21 1.27 -6.30 -20.30
C VAL A 21 0.92 -7.75 -19.95
N ASP A 22 1.91 -8.54 -19.55
CA ASP A 22 1.70 -9.92 -19.14
C ASP A 22 0.80 -9.98 -17.89
N TYR A 23 1.06 -9.14 -16.89
CA TYR A 23 0.19 -8.98 -15.71
C TYR A 23 -1.24 -8.57 -16.05
N LEU A 24 -1.43 -7.59 -16.94
CA LEU A 24 -2.76 -7.16 -17.37
C LEU A 24 -3.52 -8.28 -18.11
N ASN A 25 -2.81 -9.06 -18.93
CA ASN A 25 -3.41 -10.19 -19.62
C ASN A 25 -3.81 -11.29 -18.64
N GLU A 26 -2.97 -11.61 -17.67
CA GLU A 26 -3.28 -12.57 -16.60
C GLU A 26 -4.46 -12.10 -15.75
N LEU A 27 -4.49 -10.83 -15.35
CA LEU A 27 -5.63 -10.23 -14.62
C LEU A 27 -6.95 -10.39 -15.37
N VAL A 28 -6.96 -10.25 -16.70
CA VAL A 28 -8.17 -10.36 -17.53
C VAL A 28 -8.71 -11.79 -17.55
N ILE A 29 -7.85 -12.79 -17.38
CA ILE A 29 -8.22 -14.21 -17.48
C ILE A 29 -8.28 -14.94 -16.12
N SER A 30 -7.84 -14.28 -15.04
CA SER A 30 -7.84 -14.83 -13.69
C SER A 30 -9.21 -14.80 -13.02
N ALA A 31 -9.46 -15.79 -12.17
CA ALA A 31 -10.60 -15.77 -11.25
C ALA A 31 -10.37 -14.75 -10.12
N GLU A 32 -11.44 -14.26 -9.49
CA GLU A 32 -11.35 -13.25 -8.42
C GLU A 32 -10.52 -13.73 -7.21
N ASP A 33 -10.56 -15.03 -6.91
CA ASP A 33 -9.80 -15.64 -5.81
C ASP A 33 -8.33 -15.98 -6.15
N GLU A 34 -7.93 -15.86 -7.43
CA GLU A 34 -6.59 -16.19 -7.93
C GLU A 34 -6.02 -15.07 -8.81
N GLN A 35 -6.05 -13.84 -8.31
CA GLN A 35 -5.44 -12.72 -9.01
C GLN A 35 -3.91 -12.83 -9.01
N PRO A 36 -3.26 -12.60 -10.16
CA PRO A 36 -1.81 -12.66 -10.27
C PRO A 36 -1.17 -11.54 -9.45
N ASP A 37 0.06 -11.77 -9.00
CA ASP A 37 0.84 -10.74 -8.32
C ASP A 37 1.36 -9.70 -9.34
N PRO A 38 1.26 -8.39 -9.07
CA PRO A 38 1.81 -7.38 -9.94
C PRO A 38 3.35 -7.43 -9.97
N PRO A 39 3.98 -7.06 -11.11
CA PRO A 39 5.40 -7.26 -11.32
C PRO A 39 6.27 -6.40 -10.39
N CYS A 40 7.15 -7.04 -9.63
CA CYS A 40 7.99 -6.40 -8.60
C CYS A 40 9.01 -5.38 -9.17
N ASP A 41 9.45 -5.57 -10.41
CA ASP A 41 10.46 -4.73 -11.08
C ASP A 41 9.85 -3.55 -11.86
N GLY A 42 8.51 -3.44 -11.89
CA GLY A 42 7.77 -2.41 -12.63
C GLY A 42 7.38 -1.17 -11.82
N GLY A 43 7.82 -1.06 -10.57
CA GLY A 43 7.26 -0.14 -9.56
C GLY A 43 7.16 1.34 -9.97
N GLY A 44 8.08 1.85 -10.80
CA GLY A 44 8.01 3.21 -11.33
C GLY A 44 7.10 3.39 -12.55
N GLU A 45 6.96 2.34 -13.37
CA GLU A 45 6.23 2.39 -14.63
C GLU A 45 4.74 2.09 -14.47
N LEU A 46 4.39 1.25 -13.49
CA LEU A 46 3.00 0.91 -13.13
C LEU A 46 2.15 2.15 -12.83
N LYS A 47 2.77 3.20 -12.26
CA LYS A 47 2.12 4.50 -12.01
C LYS A 47 1.58 5.15 -13.29
N TYR A 48 2.29 5.06 -14.41
CA TYR A 48 1.84 5.66 -15.68
C TYR A 48 0.65 4.93 -16.29
N PHE A 49 0.44 3.66 -15.91
CA PHE A 49 -0.67 2.84 -16.38
C PHE A 49 -1.89 2.89 -15.44
N GLY A 50 -1.89 3.79 -14.45
CA GLY A 50 -3.00 3.91 -13.49
C GLY A 50 -3.09 2.74 -12.51
N LEU A 51 -2.09 1.85 -12.49
CA LEU A 51 -1.95 0.75 -11.54
C LEU A 51 -1.28 1.27 -10.25
N ASN A 52 -1.85 2.34 -9.68
CA ASN A 52 -1.34 2.95 -8.46
C ASN A 52 -1.87 2.20 -7.25
N TYR A 53 -1.31 1.03 -7.00
CA TYR A 53 -1.73 0.14 -5.91
C TYR A 53 -0.58 -0.22 -4.99
N TYR A 54 0.45 0.62 -4.94
CA TYR A 54 1.58 0.42 -4.06
C TYR A 54 1.54 1.44 -2.93
N PHE A 55 1.71 0.95 -1.70
CA PHE A 55 2.29 1.74 -0.63
C PHE A 55 3.71 2.15 -1.03
N SER A 56 3.85 3.11 -1.95
CA SER A 56 5.16 3.57 -2.45
C SER A 56 6.05 4.09 -1.32
N GLU A 57 5.43 4.48 -0.20
CA GLU A 57 6.11 4.94 1.01
C GLU A 57 6.37 3.85 2.06
N SER A 58 5.91 2.60 1.92
CA SER A 58 6.19 1.55 2.92
C SER A 58 7.48 0.80 2.61
N ASN A 59 8.38 0.72 3.59
CA ASN A 59 9.57 -0.13 3.48
C ASN A 59 9.31 -1.59 3.92
N ILE A 60 8.18 -1.83 4.60
CA ILE A 60 7.80 -3.11 5.22
C ILE A 60 6.79 -3.86 4.35
N ILE A 61 5.75 -3.17 3.84
CA ILE A 61 4.75 -3.76 2.94
C ILE A 61 5.31 -3.73 1.52
N ARG A 62 6.03 -4.79 1.14
CA ARG A 62 6.66 -4.92 -0.19
C ARG A 62 6.02 -5.99 -1.07
N LYS A 63 5.24 -6.89 -0.47
CA LYS A 63 4.59 -8.01 -1.15
C LYS A 63 3.15 -7.65 -1.49
N SER A 64 2.73 -8.03 -2.68
CA SER A 64 1.35 -7.91 -3.18
C SER A 64 0.34 -8.68 -2.34
N SER A 65 0.71 -9.86 -1.82
CA SER A 65 -0.16 -10.61 -0.91
C SER A 65 -0.49 -9.84 0.38
N SER A 66 0.50 -9.21 1.01
CA SER A 66 0.28 -8.32 2.16
C SER A 66 -0.58 -7.11 1.80
N PHE A 67 -0.39 -6.57 0.59
CA PHE A 67 -1.19 -5.46 0.10
C PHE A 67 -2.66 -5.85 -0.05
N ASN A 68 -2.95 -6.96 -0.72
CA ASN A 68 -4.32 -7.43 -0.97
C ASN A 68 -5.08 -7.67 0.33
N THR A 69 -4.42 -8.26 1.33
CA THR A 69 -4.98 -8.44 2.67
C THR A 69 -5.35 -7.11 3.32
N ILE A 70 -4.45 -6.13 3.32
CA ILE A 70 -4.71 -4.79 3.89
C ILE A 70 -5.85 -4.11 3.13
N HIS A 71 -5.87 -4.20 1.81
CA HIS A 71 -6.92 -3.61 1.00
C HIS A 71 -8.28 -4.22 1.32
N GLN A 72 -8.36 -5.55 1.44
CA GLN A 72 -9.59 -6.25 1.80
C GLN A 72 -10.12 -5.81 3.18
N TRP A 73 -9.25 -5.67 4.18
CA TRP A 73 -9.64 -5.17 5.51
C TRP A 73 -10.21 -3.74 5.45
N LEU A 74 -9.56 -2.85 4.69
CA LEU A 74 -10.01 -1.47 4.55
C LEU A 74 -11.35 -1.39 3.79
N LYS A 75 -11.53 -2.23 2.78
CA LYS A 75 -12.78 -2.38 2.03
C LYS A 75 -13.95 -2.82 2.90
N GLU A 76 -13.75 -3.82 3.75
CA GLU A 76 -14.76 -4.29 4.70
C GLU A 76 -15.18 -3.22 5.71
N ASP A 77 -14.28 -2.28 6.03
CA ASP A 77 -14.60 -1.14 6.88
C ASP A 77 -15.22 0.06 6.13
N GLY A 78 -15.24 0.05 4.79
CA GLY A 78 -15.58 1.23 3.98
C GLY A 78 -14.56 2.36 4.15
N SER A 79 -13.33 2.00 4.52
CA SER A 79 -12.18 2.91 4.71
C SER A 79 -11.18 2.79 3.57
N GLU A 80 -11.68 2.45 2.38
CA GLU A 80 -10.92 2.47 1.12
C GLU A 80 -10.42 3.90 0.85
N GLY A 81 -9.13 4.03 0.51
CA GLY A 81 -8.53 5.33 0.22
C GLY A 81 -7.02 5.30 0.19
N ASP A 82 -6.43 6.43 -0.17
CA ASP A 82 -4.98 6.58 -0.24
C ASP A 82 -4.37 6.57 1.17
N LEU A 83 -3.48 5.61 1.42
CA LEU A 83 -2.75 5.52 2.67
C LEU A 83 -1.51 6.42 2.60
N LYS A 84 -1.39 7.31 3.59
CA LYS A 84 -0.29 8.27 3.69
C LYS A 84 0.63 7.89 4.84
N LEU A 85 1.94 7.85 4.61
CA LEU A 85 2.91 7.58 5.67
C LEU A 85 3.07 8.79 6.59
N ILE A 86 2.45 8.74 7.78
CA ILE A 86 2.54 9.81 8.79
C ILE A 86 3.73 9.64 9.75
N TYR A 87 4.15 8.39 10.01
CA TYR A 87 5.24 8.08 10.94
C TYR A 87 6.04 6.87 10.45
N ARG A 88 7.36 6.92 10.64
CA ARG A 88 8.27 5.78 10.46
C ARG A 88 9.40 5.91 11.46
N SER A 89 9.59 4.91 12.31
CA SER A 89 10.61 4.93 13.36
C SER A 89 12.04 5.19 12.84
N SER A 90 12.41 4.62 11.70
CA SER A 90 13.73 4.83 11.09
C SER A 90 13.93 6.21 10.46
N ARG A 91 12.85 6.98 10.23
CA ARG A 91 12.90 8.37 9.74
C ARG A 91 12.74 9.36 10.89
N ASP A 92 11.80 9.09 11.79
CA ASP A 92 11.29 10.06 12.77
C ASP A 92 11.90 9.85 14.17
N GLY A 93 12.38 8.63 14.49
CA GLY A 93 12.83 8.25 15.82
C GLY A 93 11.87 7.26 16.51
N LEU A 94 12.34 6.61 17.58
CA LEU A 94 11.63 5.51 18.26
C LEU A 94 10.90 5.92 19.56
N SER A 95 10.92 7.20 19.94
CA SER A 95 10.30 7.62 21.21
C SER A 95 8.78 7.66 21.12
N HIS A 96 8.11 7.35 22.23
CA HIS A 96 6.65 7.46 22.32
C HIS A 96 6.18 8.91 22.12
N GLU A 97 6.96 9.89 22.56
CA GLU A 97 6.67 11.32 22.37
C GLU A 97 6.57 11.69 20.89
N ILE A 98 7.51 11.20 20.07
CA ILE A 98 7.53 11.46 18.62
C ILE A 98 6.37 10.73 17.93
N PHE A 99 6.04 9.52 18.38
CA PHE A 99 4.88 8.80 17.87
C PHE A 99 3.60 9.59 18.13
N HIS A 100 3.35 10.01 19.38
CA HIS A 100 2.15 10.77 19.74
C HIS A 100 2.08 12.12 19.02
N ASP A 101 3.20 12.85 18.90
CA ASP A 101 3.25 14.11 18.13
C ASP A 101 2.79 13.93 16.66
N LYS A 102 3.12 12.79 16.04
CA LYS A 102 2.79 12.51 14.64
C LYS A 102 1.45 11.81 14.44
N CYS A 103 1.04 10.94 15.35
CA CYS A 103 -0.06 10.00 15.16
C CYS A 103 -1.35 10.38 15.92
N ASP A 104 -1.26 11.21 16.97
CA ASP A 104 -2.46 11.61 17.71
C ASP A 104 -3.43 12.42 16.83
N ASP A 105 -4.71 12.14 17.01
CA ASP A 105 -5.85 12.79 16.34
C ASP A 105 -5.82 12.74 14.79
N LYS A 106 -5.05 11.82 14.19
CA LYS A 106 -4.99 11.64 12.72
C LYS A 106 -6.14 10.81 12.15
N GLY A 107 -7.05 10.33 13.00
CA GLY A 107 -8.16 9.48 12.61
C GLY A 107 -7.75 8.02 12.51
N ARG A 108 -8.27 7.32 11.48
CA ARG A 108 -8.04 5.89 11.27
C ARG A 108 -6.60 5.63 10.88
N THR A 109 -5.99 4.60 11.46
CA THR A 109 -4.57 4.30 11.21
C THR A 109 -4.35 2.83 10.97
N LEU A 110 -3.49 2.52 10.00
CA LEU A 110 -2.83 1.22 9.87
C LEU A 110 -1.43 1.31 10.48
N VAL A 111 -1.12 0.40 11.39
CA VAL A 111 0.21 0.26 11.98
C VAL A 111 0.81 -1.06 11.49
N VAL A 112 2.06 -0.99 11.04
CA VAL A 112 2.85 -2.17 10.63
C VAL A 112 4.25 -2.06 11.21
N PHE A 113 4.77 -3.17 11.70
CA PHE A 113 6.16 -3.31 12.15
C PHE A 113 6.71 -4.67 11.71
N GLU A 114 8.03 -4.70 11.51
CA GLU A 114 8.79 -5.89 11.17
C GLU A 114 9.61 -6.27 12.41
N THR A 115 9.54 -7.53 12.82
CA THR A 115 10.32 -8.09 13.91
C THR A 115 11.73 -8.46 13.44
N ASP A 116 12.66 -8.65 14.38
CA ASP A 116 14.06 -8.95 14.05
C ASP A 116 14.24 -10.29 13.28
N ASP A 117 13.28 -11.21 13.41
CA ASP A 117 13.22 -12.47 12.65
C ASP A 117 12.51 -12.34 11.30
N GLY A 118 12.13 -11.13 10.89
CA GLY A 118 11.54 -10.81 9.59
C GLY A 118 10.03 -11.05 9.49
N CYS A 119 9.34 -11.27 10.61
CA CYS A 119 7.88 -11.35 10.62
C CYS A 119 7.26 -9.95 10.52
N VAL A 120 6.25 -9.79 9.67
CA VAL A 120 5.49 -8.55 9.55
C VAL A 120 4.19 -8.68 10.34
N VAL A 121 4.02 -7.82 11.33
CA VAL A 121 2.83 -7.77 12.18
C VAL A 121 2.28 -6.36 12.17
N GLY A 122 0.98 -6.23 12.37
CA GLY A 122 0.32 -4.93 12.35
C GLY A 122 -1.11 -5.01 12.83
N GLY A 123 -1.80 -3.88 12.69
CA GLY A 123 -3.19 -3.75 13.03
C GLY A 123 -3.77 -2.49 12.43
N TYR A 124 -5.08 -2.52 12.21
CA TYR A 124 -5.86 -1.36 11.80
C TYR A 124 -6.70 -0.89 12.99
N SER A 125 -6.82 0.43 13.17
CA SER A 125 -7.73 1.02 14.13
C SER A 125 -8.54 2.11 13.43
N ASN A 126 -9.86 2.04 13.60
CA ASN A 126 -10.74 3.12 13.17
C ASN A 126 -10.85 4.27 14.18
N THR A 127 -10.20 4.13 15.34
CA THR A 127 -10.20 5.10 16.45
C THR A 127 -8.86 5.82 16.50
N PRO A 128 -8.86 7.16 16.58
CA PRO A 128 -7.62 7.93 16.61
C PRO A 128 -6.79 7.63 17.86
N TRP A 129 -5.47 7.68 17.71
CA TRP A 129 -4.54 7.70 18.84
C TRP A 129 -4.75 8.97 19.66
N GLN A 130 -4.64 8.82 20.98
CA GLN A 130 -4.65 9.93 21.92
C GLN A 130 -3.68 9.64 23.07
N SER A 131 -3.02 10.69 23.53
CA SER A 131 -2.14 10.71 24.70
C SER A 131 -2.89 10.82 26.04
N SER A 132 -4.22 10.87 26.03
CA SER A 132 -5.02 10.86 27.27
C SER A 132 -4.87 9.53 28.00
N GLY A 133 -4.66 9.56 29.32
CA GLY A 133 -4.32 8.38 30.15
C GLY A 133 -5.39 7.30 30.32
N GLY A 134 -6.33 7.16 29.39
CA GLY A 134 -7.37 6.13 29.36
C GLY A 134 -7.34 5.32 28.07
N TYR A 135 -7.83 4.07 28.14
CA TYR A 135 -7.99 3.24 26.95
C TYR A 135 -9.16 3.73 26.10
N LEU A 136 -8.94 3.91 24.81
CA LEU A 136 -10.00 4.13 23.84
C LEU A 136 -10.40 2.80 23.22
N THR A 137 -11.70 2.57 23.08
CA THR A 137 -12.23 1.35 22.47
C THR A 137 -12.39 1.56 20.97
N ALA A 138 -11.77 0.70 20.18
CA ALA A 138 -12.04 0.65 18.75
C ALA A 138 -13.32 -0.15 18.49
N ASN A 139 -14.20 0.39 17.67
CA ASN A 139 -15.45 -0.28 17.29
C ASN A 139 -15.20 -1.34 16.20
N LYS A 140 -14.03 -1.29 15.55
CA LYS A 140 -13.50 -2.28 14.61
C LYS A 140 -11.97 -2.29 14.72
N ALA A 141 -11.40 -3.48 14.90
CA ALA A 141 -9.97 -3.78 15.02
C ALA A 141 -9.69 -5.17 14.44
#